data_AF-A0A803Q791-F1
#
_entry.id   AF-A0A803Q791-F1
#
_cell.length_a   1.000
_cell.length_b   1.000
_cell.length_c   1.000
_cell.angle_alpha   90.00
_cell.angle_beta   90.00
_cell.angle_gamma   90.00
#
_symmetry.space_group_name_H-M   'P 1'
#
loop_
_entity.id
_entity.type
_entity.pdbx_description
1 polymer ?
#
loop_
_entity_poly.entity_id
_entity_poly.type
_entity_poly.pdbx_seq_one_letter_code
_entity_poly.pdbx_strand_id
1 'polypeptide(L)'
;MVGRRASITLPWLILCLSIHLSLLALAAEYFKPFNVSYDHRAMIVDGKRRMLISAGIHYPRATPEMWPDLIEKSKEGGADVIQTYVFWNGHEPVKGEYNFDGRYDLVKFVKLVGSSGLYLHLRIGPYVCAEWNFGYGLLSHYDFTQLSPF
;
A
#
# COMPACT_ATOMS: atom_id res chain seq x y z
N MET A 1 -16.35 -56.75 -31.42
CA MET A 1 -16.68 -55.86 -30.27
C MET A 1 -15.40 -55.15 -29.84
N VAL A 2 -15.23 -53.88 -30.22
CA VAL A 2 -14.05 -53.09 -29.81
C VAL A 2 -14.35 -52.47 -28.45
N GLY A 3 -13.65 -52.92 -27.40
CA GLY A 3 -13.80 -52.42 -26.04
C GLY A 3 -13.30 -50.99 -25.94
N ARG A 4 -14.20 -50.05 -25.64
CA ARG A 4 -13.84 -48.67 -25.26
C ARG A 4 -13.10 -48.72 -23.93
N ARG A 5 -11.76 -48.62 -23.96
CA ARG A 5 -10.98 -48.25 -22.77
C ARG A 5 -11.38 -46.82 -22.42
N ALA A 6 -12.15 -46.63 -21.34
CA ALA A 6 -12.36 -45.30 -20.79
C ALA A 6 -10.99 -44.70 -20.47
N SER A 7 -10.66 -43.57 -21.10
CA SER A 7 -9.36 -42.92 -20.97
C SER A 7 -9.24 -42.37 -19.54
N ILE A 8 -8.47 -43.08 -18.70
CA ILE A 8 -8.15 -42.71 -17.31
C ILE A 8 -7.47 -41.33 -17.25
N THR A 9 -6.97 -40.82 -18.37
CA THR A 9 -6.30 -39.52 -18.50
C THR A 9 -7.24 -38.33 -18.48
N LEU A 10 -8.51 -38.49 -18.88
CA LEU A 10 -9.47 -37.37 -18.93
C LEU A 10 -9.84 -36.80 -17.54
N PRO A 11 -10.10 -37.61 -16.50
CA PRO A 11 -10.36 -37.11 -15.14
C PRO A 11 -9.18 -36.31 -14.55
N TRP A 12 -7.94 -36.75 -14.78
CA TRP A 12 -6.74 -36.07 -14.27
C TRP A 12 -6.51 -34.73 -14.96
N LEU A 13 -6.78 -34.63 -16.27
CA LEU A 13 -6.72 -33.36 -17.00
C LEU A 13 -7.77 -32.36 -16.49
N ILE A 14 -8.98 -32.83 -16.21
CA ILE A 14 -10.04 -32.00 -15.63
C ILE A 14 -9.66 -31.53 -14.22
N LEU A 15 -9.06 -32.41 -13.41
CA LEU A 15 -8.57 -32.05 -12.07
C LEU A 15 -7.45 -31.01 -12.12
N CYS A 16 -6.45 -31.20 -13.00
CA CYS A 16 -5.37 -30.24 -13.17
C CYS A 16 -5.88 -28.88 -13.65
N LEU A 17 -6.80 -28.87 -14.62
CA LEU A 17 -7.40 -27.64 -15.13
C LEU A 17 -8.22 -26.92 -14.04
N SER A 18 -9.01 -27.65 -13.25
CA SER A 18 -9.80 -27.07 -12.16
C SER A 18 -8.94 -26.51 -11.02
N ILE A 19 -7.84 -27.19 -10.66
CA ILE A 19 -6.84 -26.66 -9.72
C ILE A 19 -6.19 -25.40 -10.28
N HIS A 20 -5.79 -25.41 -11.55
CA HIS A 20 -5.17 -24.26 -12.20
C HIS A 20 -6.13 -23.06 -12.25
N LEU A 21 -7.40 -23.27 -12.60
CA LEU A 21 -8.43 -22.22 -12.63
C LEU A 21 -8.70 -21.65 -11.23
N SER A 22 -8.71 -22.51 -10.20
CA SER A 22 -8.91 -22.09 -8.80
C SER A 22 -7.74 -21.26 -8.28
N LEU A 23 -6.51 -21.65 -8.60
CA LEU A 23 -5.30 -20.87 -8.28
C LEU A 23 -5.29 -19.53 -9.02
N LEU A 24 -5.74 -19.51 -10.28
CA LEU A 24 -5.89 -18.27 -11.06
C LEU A 24 -6.91 -17.31 -10.43
N ALA A 25 -8.05 -17.85 -9.98
CA ALA A 25 -9.09 -17.07 -9.31
C ALA A 25 -8.62 -16.51 -7.96
N LEU A 26 -7.82 -17.28 -7.20
CA LEU A 26 -7.22 -16.82 -5.94
C LEU A 26 -6.19 -15.70 -6.17
N ALA A 27 -5.38 -15.82 -7.21
CA ALA A 27 -4.44 -14.78 -7.62
C ALA A 27 -5.14 -13.52 -8.17
N ALA A 28 -6.39 -13.67 -8.60
CA ALA A 28 -7.23 -12.60 -9.13
C ALA A 28 -8.12 -11.91 -8.09
N GLU A 29 -7.93 -12.17 -6.78
CA GLU A 29 -8.44 -11.27 -5.72
C GLU A 29 -7.67 -9.92 -5.81
N TYR A 30 -8.03 -9.18 -6.85
CA TYR A 30 -7.78 -7.76 -7.01
C TYR A 30 -8.46 -7.04 -5.86
N PHE A 31 -7.82 -5.97 -5.37
CA PHE A 31 -8.35 -5.09 -4.34
C PHE A 31 -9.83 -4.81 -4.61
N LYS A 32 -10.72 -5.32 -3.74
CA LYS A 32 -12.14 -5.00 -3.81
C LYS A 32 -12.30 -3.58 -3.27
N PRO A 33 -12.76 -2.61 -4.08
CA PRO A 33 -13.03 -1.27 -3.59
C PRO A 33 -14.03 -1.36 -2.43
N PHE A 34 -13.75 -0.67 -1.35
CA PHE A 34 -14.64 -0.55 -0.20
C PHE A 34 -14.90 0.91 0.11
N ASN A 35 -16.06 1.19 0.71
CA ASN A 35 -16.40 2.54 1.11
C ASN A 35 -15.76 2.89 2.46
N VAL A 36 -15.26 4.11 2.57
CA VAL A 36 -14.81 4.71 3.84
C VAL A 36 -15.65 5.95 4.10
N SER A 37 -16.34 5.97 5.24
CA SER A 37 -17.09 7.13 5.72
C SER A 37 -16.86 7.27 7.23
N TYR A 38 -17.61 8.17 7.86
CA TYR A 38 -17.56 8.36 9.30
C TYR A 38 -18.92 8.84 9.81
N ASP A 39 -19.14 8.70 11.11
CA ASP A 39 -20.22 9.36 11.82
C ASP A 39 -19.68 10.06 13.07
N HIS A 40 -20.57 10.53 13.94
CA HIS A 40 -20.21 11.23 15.18
C HIS A 40 -19.34 10.40 16.15
N ARG A 41 -19.18 9.09 15.93
CA ARG A 41 -18.51 8.18 16.86
C ARG A 41 -17.27 7.51 16.27
N ALA A 42 -17.28 7.12 15.00
CA ALA A 42 -16.19 6.33 14.43
C ALA A 42 -16.07 6.47 12.92
N MET A 43 -14.91 6.04 12.39
CA MET A 43 -14.79 5.68 10.99
C MET A 43 -15.59 4.42 10.69
N ILE A 44 -16.20 4.40 9.52
CA ILE A 44 -16.98 3.29 8.99
C ILE A 44 -16.23 2.78 7.76
N VAL A 45 -15.71 1.56 7.85
CA VAL A 45 -15.00 0.88 6.76
C VAL A 45 -15.82 -0.32 6.33
N ASP A 46 -16.22 -0.33 5.07
CA ASP A 46 -17.09 -1.37 4.50
C ASP A 46 -18.39 -1.57 5.32
N GLY A 47 -19.04 -0.46 5.66
CA GLY A 47 -20.29 -0.44 6.44
C GLY A 47 -20.13 -0.78 7.94
N LYS A 48 -18.92 -1.09 8.42
CA LYS A 48 -18.66 -1.44 9.83
C LYS A 48 -17.92 -0.31 10.55
N ARG A 49 -18.45 0.13 11.70
CA ARG A 49 -17.72 1.05 12.60
C ARG A 49 -16.46 0.38 13.12
N ARG A 50 -15.32 1.08 13.05
CA ARG A 50 -14.02 0.58 13.49
C ARG A 50 -13.29 1.64 14.31
N MET A 51 -12.69 1.22 15.43
CA MET A 51 -11.59 1.93 16.06
C MET A 51 -10.31 1.40 15.43
N LEU A 52 -9.58 2.24 14.69
CA LEU A 52 -8.38 1.82 13.98
C LEU A 52 -7.13 2.16 14.81
N ILE A 53 -6.29 1.16 15.03
CA ILE A 53 -4.98 1.35 15.66
C ILE A 53 -3.94 1.59 14.55
N SER A 54 -3.24 2.73 14.62
CA SER A 54 -2.27 3.13 13.59
C SER A 54 -0.84 3.06 14.11
N ALA A 55 0.07 2.52 13.28
CA ALA A 55 1.51 2.51 13.52
C ALA A 55 2.24 3.39 12.48
N GLY A 56 3.18 4.22 12.92
CA GLY A 56 3.93 5.11 12.03
C GLY A 56 5.17 4.43 11.44
N ILE A 57 5.28 4.37 10.12
CA ILE A 57 6.47 3.92 9.39
C ILE A 57 6.76 4.92 8.29
N HIS A 58 7.89 5.63 8.35
CA HIS A 58 8.32 6.52 7.29
C HIS A 58 9.22 5.76 6.31
N TYR A 59 8.70 5.40 5.14
CA TYR A 59 9.40 4.53 4.17
C TYR A 59 10.83 4.98 3.82
N PRO A 60 11.19 6.28 3.70
CA PRO A 60 12.57 6.66 3.37
C PRO A 60 13.57 6.49 4.52
N ARG A 61 13.09 6.28 5.76
CA ARG A 61 13.93 6.05 6.95
C ARG A 61 14.37 4.59 7.11
N ALA A 62 13.84 3.69 6.29
CA ALA A 62 14.21 2.28 6.24
C ALA A 62 14.55 1.89 4.79
N THR A 63 15.25 0.78 4.60
CA THR A 63 15.51 0.30 3.23
C THR A 63 14.32 -0.54 2.73
N PRO A 64 14.15 -0.69 1.40
CA PRO A 64 13.10 -1.54 0.83
C PRO A 64 13.09 -2.97 1.35
N GLU A 65 14.26 -3.50 1.73
CA GLU A 65 14.44 -4.84 2.29
C GLU A 65 13.92 -4.94 3.73
N MET A 66 13.93 -3.84 4.48
CA MET A 66 13.43 -3.78 5.86
C MET A 66 11.91 -3.60 5.94
N TRP A 67 11.27 -3.01 4.92
CA TRP A 67 9.85 -2.69 4.97
C TRP A 67 8.93 -3.88 5.28
N PRO A 68 9.10 -5.07 4.68
CA PRO A 68 8.23 -6.21 4.99
C PRO A 68 8.23 -6.58 6.47
N ASP A 69 9.43 -6.68 7.08
CA ASP A 69 9.60 -7.02 8.50
C ASP A 69 9.01 -5.94 9.43
N LEU A 70 9.20 -4.66 9.11
CA LEU A 70 8.61 -3.56 9.89
C LEU A 70 7.07 -3.55 9.83
N ILE A 71 6.50 -3.83 8.65
CA ILE A 71 5.06 -3.90 8.44
C ILE A 71 4.48 -5.12 9.18
N GLU A 72 5.13 -6.27 9.08
CA GLU A 72 4.72 -7.50 9.77
C GLU A 72 4.73 -7.33 11.29
N LYS A 73 5.82 -6.82 11.86
CA LYS A 73 5.92 -6.55 13.30
C LYS A 73 4.87 -5.54 13.78
N SER A 74 4.55 -4.54 12.97
CA SER A 74 3.48 -3.58 13.30
C SER A 74 2.10 -4.25 13.33
N LYS A 75 1.84 -5.16 12.38
CA LYS A 75 0.63 -5.98 12.35
C LYS A 75 0.54 -6.91 13.56
N GLU A 76 1.63 -7.61 13.89
CA GLU A 76 1.71 -8.47 15.09
C GLU A 76 1.51 -7.66 16.39
N GLY A 77 1.98 -6.42 16.41
CA GLY A 77 1.74 -5.45 17.47
C GLY A 77 0.30 -4.91 17.54
N GLY A 78 -0.60 -5.36 16.66
CA GLY A 78 -2.02 -5.03 16.69
C GLY A 78 -2.41 -3.80 15.86
N ALA A 79 -1.55 -3.32 14.96
CA ALA A 79 -1.92 -2.23 14.06
C ALA A 79 -2.96 -2.70 13.01
N ASP A 80 -3.99 -1.89 12.77
CA ASP A 80 -4.89 -2.00 11.63
C ASP A 80 -4.39 -1.16 10.44
N VAL A 81 -3.63 -0.10 10.72
CA VAL A 81 -3.25 0.95 9.75
C VAL A 81 -1.75 1.23 9.86
N ILE A 82 -1.06 1.31 8.73
CA ILE A 82 0.25 1.97 8.65
C ILE A 82 0.04 3.43 8.28
N GLN A 83 0.75 4.33 8.96
CA GLN A 83 0.76 5.75 8.64
C GLN A 83 2.15 6.16 8.15
N THR A 84 2.20 6.89 7.05
CA THR A 84 3.44 7.51 6.55
C THR A 84 3.19 8.91 6.03
N TYR A 85 4.21 9.76 6.14
CA TYR A 85 4.29 10.99 5.36
C TYR A 85 4.80 10.72 3.94
N VAL A 86 4.52 11.62 3.01
CA VAL A 86 5.22 11.71 1.72
C VAL A 86 6.29 12.80 1.79
N PHE A 87 7.52 12.47 1.45
CA PHE A 87 8.68 13.35 1.61
C PHE A 87 9.02 14.05 0.29
N TRP A 88 8.37 15.18 0.02
CA TRP A 88 8.46 15.85 -1.29
C TRP A 88 9.90 16.19 -1.71
N ASN A 89 10.76 16.72 -0.83
CA ASN A 89 12.16 17.01 -1.21
C ASN A 89 12.93 15.78 -1.73
N GLY A 90 12.59 14.58 -1.29
CA GLY A 90 13.18 13.35 -1.81
C GLY A 90 12.59 12.89 -3.13
N HIS A 91 11.30 13.20 -3.36
CA HIS A 91 10.57 12.87 -4.57
C HIS A 91 10.73 13.88 -5.69
N GLU A 92 11.10 15.12 -5.41
CA GLU A 92 11.41 16.16 -6.39
C GLU A 92 12.65 16.92 -5.91
N PRO A 93 13.86 16.33 -6.02
CA PRO A 93 15.10 16.98 -5.59
C PRO A 93 15.48 18.17 -6.48
N VAL A 94 15.04 18.15 -7.74
CA VAL A 94 15.13 19.25 -8.72
C VAL A 94 13.72 19.47 -9.26
N LYS A 95 13.33 20.74 -9.46
CA LYS A 95 11.99 21.08 -9.94
C LYS A 95 11.67 20.34 -11.25
N GLY A 96 10.58 19.59 -11.27
CA GLY A 96 10.12 18.79 -12.40
C GLY A 96 10.84 17.45 -12.59
N GLU A 97 11.85 17.14 -11.79
CA GLU A 97 12.56 15.86 -11.83
C GLU A 97 12.11 14.98 -10.66
N TYR A 98 11.33 13.94 -10.98
CA TYR A 98 10.73 13.09 -9.95
C TYR A 98 11.54 11.82 -9.66
N ASN A 99 11.66 11.48 -8.38
CA ASN A 99 12.33 10.27 -7.90
C ASN A 99 11.33 9.37 -7.13
N PHE A 100 11.09 8.19 -7.68
CA PHE A 100 10.30 7.12 -7.05
C PHE A 100 11.08 5.81 -6.98
N ASP A 101 12.42 5.89 -6.96
CA ASP A 101 13.30 4.73 -6.95
C ASP A 101 13.80 4.38 -5.54
N GLY A 102 14.21 3.13 -5.36
CA GLY A 102 14.84 2.64 -4.13
C GLY A 102 13.98 2.91 -2.88
N ARG A 103 14.55 3.59 -1.88
CA ARG A 103 13.83 3.93 -0.64
C ARG A 103 12.76 5.01 -0.82
N TYR A 104 12.69 5.66 -1.98
CA TYR A 104 11.64 6.61 -2.34
C TYR A 104 10.55 5.97 -3.20
N ASP A 105 10.55 4.64 -3.37
CA ASP A 105 9.47 3.94 -4.05
C ASP A 105 8.21 3.84 -3.15
N LEU A 106 7.47 4.95 -3.11
CA LEU A 106 6.20 5.07 -2.39
C LEU A 106 5.19 4.02 -2.88
N VAL A 107 5.14 3.77 -4.18
CA VAL A 107 4.15 2.86 -4.77
C VAL A 107 4.39 1.43 -4.30
N LYS A 108 5.64 0.97 -4.29
CA LYS A 108 6.01 -0.33 -3.74
C LYS A 108 5.70 -0.43 -2.25
N PHE A 109 6.00 0.61 -1.48
CA PHE A 109 5.66 0.64 -0.05
C PHE A 109 4.15 0.53 0.18
N VAL A 110 3.33 1.29 -0.54
CA VAL A 110 1.84 1.22 -0.45
C VAL A 110 1.33 -0.16 -0.82
N LYS A 111 1.86 -0.77 -1.89
CA LYS A 111 1.50 -2.14 -2.29
C LYS A 111 1.85 -3.16 -1.23
N LEU A 112 3.01 -3.03 -0.58
CA LEU A 112 3.41 -3.92 0.51
C LEU A 112 2.43 -3.83 1.68
N VAL A 113 2.11 -2.62 2.15
CA VAL A 113 1.11 -2.42 3.23
C VAL A 113 -0.22 -3.06 2.89
N GLY A 114 -0.74 -2.83 1.67
CA GLY A 114 -1.98 -3.43 1.20
C GLY A 114 -1.92 -4.97 1.12
N SER A 115 -0.80 -5.52 0.61
CA SER A 115 -0.60 -6.98 0.53
C SER A 115 -0.51 -7.67 1.90
N SER A 116 -0.07 -6.93 2.93
CA SER A 116 -0.08 -7.40 4.32
C SER A 116 -1.47 -7.34 4.96
N GLY A 117 -2.49 -6.84 4.25
CA GLY A 117 -3.87 -6.73 4.75
C GLY A 117 -4.09 -5.59 5.72
N LEU A 118 -3.20 -4.58 5.72
CA LEU A 118 -3.34 -3.37 6.53
C LEU A 118 -3.90 -2.24 5.68
N TYR A 119 -4.58 -1.28 6.33
CA TYR A 119 -4.92 -0.01 5.71
C TYR A 119 -3.70 0.92 5.68
N LEU A 120 -3.75 1.94 4.84
CA LEU A 120 -2.74 2.99 4.78
C LEU A 120 -3.37 4.37 5.04
N HIS A 121 -2.85 5.09 6.02
CA HIS A 121 -3.11 6.52 6.21
C HIS A 121 -1.96 7.32 5.62
N LEU A 122 -2.16 7.86 4.41
CA LEU A 122 -1.15 8.61 3.68
C LEU A 122 -1.23 10.10 4.00
N ARG A 123 -0.19 10.63 4.65
CA ARG A 123 -0.08 12.05 4.97
C ARG A 123 0.75 12.74 3.88
N ILE A 124 0.07 13.21 2.85
CA ILE A 124 0.69 13.65 1.58
C ILE A 124 1.62 14.87 1.75
N GLY A 125 1.40 15.72 2.75
CA GLY A 125 2.16 16.98 2.90
C GLY A 125 1.44 18.13 2.18
N PRO A 126 2.16 19.16 1.67
CA PRO A 126 3.58 19.12 1.29
C PRO A 126 4.59 19.36 2.42
N TYR A 127 4.13 19.94 3.52
CA TYR A 127 4.89 20.10 4.75
C TYR A 127 4.52 18.98 5.74
N VAL A 128 5.53 18.35 6.33
CA VAL A 128 5.36 17.15 7.16
C VAL A 128 5.88 17.32 8.58
N CYS A 129 6.61 18.40 8.87
CA CYS A 129 7.53 18.53 10.02
C CYS A 129 8.50 17.33 10.04
N ALA A 130 8.01 16.24 10.62
CA ALA A 130 8.57 14.90 10.71
C ALA A 130 10.00 14.84 11.22
N GLU A 131 10.56 15.90 11.80
CA GLU A 131 11.98 16.01 12.12
C GLU A 131 12.83 15.63 10.89
N TRP A 132 12.36 16.08 9.72
CA TRP A 132 12.98 15.88 8.43
C TRP A 132 13.62 17.18 7.99
N ASN A 133 14.70 17.09 7.20
CA ASN A 133 15.41 18.28 6.75
C ASN A 133 14.44 19.28 6.12
N PHE A 134 14.36 20.48 6.72
CA PHE A 134 13.42 21.56 6.43
C PHE A 134 11.92 21.23 6.60
N GLY A 135 11.50 20.00 6.89
CA GLY A 135 10.10 19.61 6.99
C GLY A 135 9.27 19.77 5.71
N TYR A 136 9.86 20.27 4.62
CA TYR A 136 9.24 20.53 3.31
C TYR A 136 10.14 20.09 2.13
N GLY A 137 9.52 20.00 0.94
CA GLY A 137 10.17 19.94 -0.38
C GLY A 137 10.67 21.30 -0.85
N LEU A 138 11.99 21.49 -1.08
CA LEU A 138 12.60 22.61 -1.83
C LEU A 138 12.20 24.08 -1.52
N LEU A 139 11.51 24.42 -0.42
CA LEU A 139 11.08 25.81 -0.15
C LEU A 139 12.21 26.77 0.30
N SER A 140 13.49 26.39 0.32
CA SER A 140 14.56 27.36 0.58
C SER A 140 14.86 28.26 -0.63
N HIS A 141 14.35 27.91 -1.82
CA HIS A 141 14.48 28.73 -3.04
C HIS A 141 13.15 29.24 -3.59
N TYR A 142 12.04 28.94 -2.93
CA TYR A 142 10.72 29.41 -3.32
C TYR A 142 10.25 30.52 -2.39
N ASP A 143 9.99 31.68 -2.99
CA ASP A 143 9.30 32.79 -2.35
C ASP A 143 7.84 32.39 -2.06
N PHE A 144 7.46 32.40 -0.77
CA PHE A 144 6.09 32.13 -0.31
C PHE A 144 5.05 33.06 -0.93
N THR A 145 5.44 34.19 -1.52
CA THR A 145 4.53 35.12 -2.19
C THR A 145 4.01 34.63 -3.55
N GLN A 146 4.61 33.58 -4.13
CA GLN A 146 4.22 33.00 -5.42
C GLN A 146 3.25 31.81 -5.30
N LEU A 147 2.97 31.34 -4.09
CA LEU A 147 1.90 30.35 -3.87
C LEU A 147 0.56 31.10 -3.87
N SER A 148 -0.10 31.03 -5.02
CA SER A 148 -1.50 31.43 -5.21
C SER A 148 -2.35 31.08 -3.99
N PRO A 149 -3.14 32.01 -3.44
CA PRO A 149 -4.11 31.70 -2.41
C PRO A 149 -5.20 30.86 -3.06
N PHE A 150 -5.16 29.55 -2.85
CA PHE A 150 -6.36 28.74 -2.91
C PHE A 150 -6.92 28.64 -1.49
#